data_AF-A0A2S9GL72-F1
#
_entry.id   AF-A0A2S9GL72-F1
#
_cell.length_a   1.000
_cell.length_b   1.000
_cell.length_c   1.000
_cell.angle_alpha   90.00
_cell.angle_beta   90.00
_cell.angle_gamma   90.00
#
_symmetry.space_group_name_H-M   'P 1'
#
loop_
_entity.id
_entity.type
_entity.pdbx_description
1 polymer ?
#
loop_
_entity_poly.entity_id
_entity_poly.type
_entity_poly.pdbx_seq_one_letter_code
_entity_poly.pdbx_strand_id
1 'polypeptide(L)'
;LSLAGPYASSGLSFFNTVEYQMRHMDRLFGEVQRRNATTFEVTEEANARFLGQMETLLDDSVFRLGDCANSRSYWFYSSGE
;
A
#
# COMPACT_ATOMS: atom_id res chain seq x y z
N LEU A 1 -10.94 4.39 -0.96
CA LEU A 1 -9.79 4.05 -1.81
C LEU A 1 -8.76 5.17 -1.67
N SER A 2 -7.50 4.87 -1.38
CA SER A 2 -6.44 5.88 -1.20
C SER A 2 -5.38 5.73 -2.28
N LEU A 3 -4.97 6.85 -2.86
CA LEU A 3 -3.81 6.93 -3.75
C LEU A 3 -2.57 7.15 -2.88
N ALA A 4 -1.52 6.37 -3.10
CA ALA A 4 -0.25 6.42 -2.36
C ALA A 4 -0.35 6.24 -0.82
N GLY A 5 -1.21 5.33 -0.35
CA GLY A 5 -1.25 4.93 1.08
C GLY A 5 -0.03 4.09 1.53
N PRO A 6 0.01 3.67 2.80
CA PRO A 6 1.03 2.74 3.30
C PRO A 6 1.15 1.51 2.41
N TYR A 7 2.37 1.04 2.18
CA TYR A 7 2.69 -0.11 1.31
C TYR A 7 2.33 0.05 -0.18
N ALA A 8 1.91 1.25 -0.63
CA ALA A 8 1.59 1.50 -2.04
C ALA A 8 2.84 1.74 -2.91
N SER A 9 3.94 2.17 -2.31
CA SER A 9 5.20 2.39 -3.05
C SER A 9 5.80 1.05 -3.44
N SER A 10 6.08 0.87 -4.73
CA SER A 10 6.69 -0.35 -5.28
C SER A 10 8.22 -0.31 -5.30
N GLY A 11 8.84 0.72 -4.67
CA GLY A 11 10.27 0.98 -4.77
C GLY A 11 10.72 1.52 -6.14
N LEU A 12 9.78 1.78 -7.04
CA LEU A 12 9.99 2.41 -8.34
C LEU A 12 9.72 3.92 -8.28
N SER A 13 9.72 4.58 -9.44
CA SER A 13 9.37 6.00 -9.53
C SER A 13 7.94 6.24 -9.03
N PHE A 14 7.71 7.43 -8.48
CA PHE A 14 6.38 7.87 -8.08
C PHE A 14 5.35 7.76 -9.23
N PHE A 15 5.77 8.05 -10.47
CA PHE A 15 4.90 7.94 -11.65
C PHE A 15 4.43 6.50 -11.89
N ASN A 16 5.30 5.50 -11.66
CA ASN A 16 4.90 4.10 -11.78
C ASN A 16 3.85 3.74 -10.71
N THR A 17 4.01 4.21 -9.47
CA THR A 17 3.01 4.03 -8.42
C THR A 17 1.67 4.63 -8.83
N VAL A 18 1.66 5.87 -9.32
CA VAL A 18 0.44 6.52 -9.80
C VAL A 18 -0.20 5.74 -10.94
N GLU A 19 0.57 5.34 -11.96
CA GLU A 19 0.05 4.61 -13.11
C GLU A 19 -0.58 3.27 -12.70
N TYR A 20 0.10 2.48 -11.87
CA TYR A 20 -0.40 1.18 -11.44
C TYR A 20 -1.64 1.31 -10.56
N GLN A 21 -1.67 2.27 -9.65
CA GLN A 21 -2.86 2.52 -8.85
C GLN A 21 -4.02 2.97 -9.74
N MET A 22 -3.79 3.84 -10.72
CA MET A 22 -4.84 4.29 -11.63
C MET A 22 -5.43 3.16 -12.48
N ARG A 23 -4.59 2.25 -12.97
CA ARG A 23 -5.06 1.03 -13.65
C ARG A 23 -5.86 0.12 -12.73
N HIS A 24 -5.50 0.04 -11.45
CA HIS A 24 -6.27 -0.73 -10.47
C HIS A 24 -7.63 -0.09 -10.19
N MET A 25 -7.69 1.24 -10.06
CA MET A 25 -8.94 1.98 -9.92
C MET A 25 -9.88 1.76 -11.10
N ASP A 26 -9.36 1.85 -12.32
CA ASP A 26 -10.13 1.62 -13.55
C ASP A 26 -10.76 0.22 -13.57
N ARG A 27 -9.99 -0.82 -13.22
CA ARG A 27 -10.51 -2.19 -13.11
C ARG A 27 -11.61 -2.34 -12.06
N LEU A 28 -11.44 -1.73 -10.89
CA LEU A 28 -12.43 -1.81 -9.79
C LEU A 28 -13.73 -1.11 -10.18
N PHE A 29 -13.66 0.12 -10.69
CA PHE A 29 -14.85 0.85 -11.10
C PHE A 29 -15.51 0.23 -12.34
N GLY A 30 -14.73 -0.31 -13.27
CA GLY A 30 -15.24 -1.08 -14.40
C GLY A 30 -16.05 -2.29 -13.94
N GLU A 31 -15.59 -3.04 -12.93
CA GLU A 31 -16.35 -4.16 -12.37
C GLU A 31 -17.61 -3.72 -11.63
N VAL A 32 -17.57 -2.60 -10.90
CA VAL A 32 -18.75 -2.02 -10.25
C VAL A 32 -19.82 -1.70 -11.28
N GLN A 33 -19.44 -1.02 -12.38
CA GLN A 33 -20.34 -0.70 -13.48
C GLN A 33 -20.87 -1.96 -14.18
N ARG A 34 -19.98 -2.91 -14.53
CA ARG A 34 -20.35 -4.16 -15.22
C ARG A 34 -21.38 -4.98 -14.43
N ARG A 35 -21.33 -4.94 -13.10
CA ARG A 35 -22.23 -5.68 -12.20
C ARG A 35 -23.46 -4.87 -11.77
N ASN A 36 -23.60 -3.61 -12.20
CA ASN A 36 -24.59 -2.67 -11.68
C ASN A 36 -24.55 -2.57 -10.13
N ALA A 37 -23.35 -2.64 -9.56
CA ALA A 37 -23.17 -2.47 -8.12
C ALA A 37 -23.08 -0.98 -7.77
N THR A 38 -23.37 -0.64 -6.51
CA THR A 38 -23.25 0.73 -5.99
C THR A 38 -22.03 0.92 -5.09
N THR A 39 -21.48 -0.17 -4.57
CA THR A 39 -20.34 -0.17 -3.66
C THR A 39 -19.40 -1.33 -3.98
N PHE A 40 -18.14 -1.15 -3.59
CA PHE A 40 -17.17 -2.23 -3.47
C PHE A 40 -16.36 -1.99 -2.20
N GLU A 41 -15.98 -3.06 -1.53
CA GLU A 41 -15.21 -2.98 -0.30
C GLU A 41 -14.24 -4.17 -0.21
N VAL A 42 -13.06 -3.91 0.33
CA VAL A 42 -12.08 -4.96 0.61
C VAL A 42 -12.53 -5.68 1.87
N THR A 43 -12.54 -7.02 1.86
CA THR A 43 -12.91 -7.78 3.06
C THR A 43 -11.85 -7.62 4.15
N GLU A 44 -12.28 -7.69 5.40
CA GLU A 44 -11.38 -7.60 6.56
C GLU A 44 -10.28 -8.66 6.53
N GLU A 45 -10.64 -9.91 6.18
CA GLU A 45 -9.68 -11.02 6.03
C GLU A 45 -8.62 -10.72 4.95
N ALA A 46 -9.04 -10.16 3.79
CA ALA A 46 -8.11 -9.83 2.72
C ALA A 46 -7.17 -8.69 3.13
N ASN A 47 -7.68 -7.70 3.86
CA ASN A 47 -6.88 -6.61 4.40
C ASN A 47 -5.86 -7.10 5.43
N ALA A 48 -6.30 -7.94 6.38
CA ALA A 48 -5.42 -8.51 7.41
C ALA A 48 -4.32 -9.39 6.79
N ARG A 49 -4.66 -10.21 5.79
CA ARG A 49 -3.67 -11.01 5.05
C ARG A 49 -2.66 -10.14 4.31
N PHE A 50 -3.12 -9.07 3.65
CA PHE A 50 -2.22 -8.15 2.96
C PHE A 50 -1.26 -7.47 3.95
N LEU A 51 -1.79 -6.98 5.08
CA LEU A 51 -0.97 -6.36 6.13
C LEU A 51 0.10 -7.32 6.64
N GLY A 52 -0.28 -8.54 7.04
CA GLY A 52 0.69 -9.52 7.52
C GLY A 52 1.76 -9.89 6.48
N GLN A 53 1.39 -9.96 5.19
CA GLN A 53 2.35 -10.17 4.11
C GLN A 53 3.35 -9.01 3.99
N MET A 54 2.87 -7.77 4.04
CA MET A 54 3.74 -6.59 3.96
C MET A 54 4.66 -6.49 5.18
N GLU A 55 4.16 -6.81 6.36
CA GLU A 55 4.97 -6.87 7.59
C GLU A 55 6.10 -7.89 7.47
N THR A 56 5.81 -9.11 7.00
CA THR A 56 6.86 -10.13 6.79
C THR A 56 7.89 -9.69 5.76
N LEU A 57 7.47 -9.06 4.65
CA LEU A 57 8.40 -8.56 3.63
C LEU A 57 9.29 -7.42 4.15
N LEU A 58 8.80 -6.64 5.11
CA LEU A 58 9.56 -5.56 5.71
C LEU A 58 10.60 -6.03 6.72
N ASP A 59 10.42 -7.21 7.34
CA ASP A 59 11.36 -7.77 8.33
C ASP A 59 12.79 -7.87 7.78
N ASP A 60 12.93 -8.24 6.52
CA ASP A 60 14.24 -8.40 5.86
C ASP A 60 14.72 -7.12 5.15
N SER A 61 14.03 -5.99 5.35
CA SER A 61 14.34 -4.72 4.68
C SER A 61 15.17 -3.78 5.56
N VAL A 62 15.86 -2.81 4.94
CA VAL A 62 16.59 -1.76 5.67
C VAL A 62 15.67 -0.91 6.57
N PHE A 63 14.35 -0.92 6.33
CA PHE A 63 13.39 -0.23 7.18
C PHE A 63 13.26 -0.85 8.58
N ARG A 64 13.50 -2.17 8.72
CA ARG A 64 13.50 -2.86 10.04
C ARG A 64 14.90 -3.25 10.51
N LEU A 65 15.80 -3.62 9.60
CA LEU A 65 17.15 -4.06 9.93
C LEU A 65 18.17 -2.91 10.05
N GLY A 66 17.85 -1.73 9.53
CA GLY A 66 18.74 -0.57 9.59
C GLY A 66 18.64 0.19 10.92
N ASP A 67 19.74 0.79 11.38
CA ASP A 67 19.72 1.79 12.46
C ASP A 67 19.30 3.17 11.90
N CYS A 68 18.09 3.21 11.34
CA CYS A 68 17.54 4.44 10.78
C CYS A 68 16.83 5.31 11.83
N ALA A 69 16.81 4.90 13.10
CA ALA A 69 16.16 5.61 14.20
C ALA A 69 16.67 7.05 14.35
N ASN A 70 17.94 7.30 14.03
CA ASN A 70 18.56 8.63 14.10
C ASN A 70 18.61 9.37 12.75
N SER A 71 18.08 8.78 11.67
CA SER A 71 18.25 9.28 10.30
C SER A 71 17.49 10.58 9.99
N ARG A 72 16.60 11.04 10.90
CA ARG A 72 15.70 12.19 10.69
C ARG A 72 14.94 12.12 9.35
N SER A 73 14.67 10.90 8.88
CA SER A 73 13.99 10.64 7.61
C SER A 73 12.47 10.63 7.79
N TYR A 74 11.74 11.17 6.82
CA TYR A 74 10.28 11.22 6.82
C TYR A 74 9.61 9.84 6.69
N TRP A 75 10.39 8.79 6.42
CA TRP A 75 9.92 7.40 6.37
C TRP A 75 9.73 6.76 7.75
N PHE A 76 10.24 7.39 8.82
CA PHE A 76 10.15 6.87 10.18
C PHE A 76 9.52 7.92 11.08
N TYR A 77 8.42 7.56 11.74
CA TYR A 77 7.84 8.40 12.78
C TYR A 77 8.43 8.07 14.15
N SER A 78 8.50 9.07 15.03
CA SER A 78 9.15 8.96 16.34
C SER A 78 8.43 8.03 17.33
N SER A 79 7.17 7.66 17.09
CA SER A 79 6.42 6.73 17.96
C SER A 79 6.35 5.29 17.46
N GLY A 80 7.03 4.96 16.35
CA GLY A 80 6.83 3.69 15.63
C GLY A 80 5.63 3.79 14.69
N GLU A 81 5.87 3.31 13.46
CA GLU A 81 5.21 3.71 12.19
C GLU A 81 5.32 5.19 11.85
#